data_AF-U6DS47-F1
#
_entry.id   AF-U6DS47-F1
#
_cell.length_a   1.000
_cell.length_b   1.000
_cell.length_c   1.000
_cell.angle_alpha   90.00
_cell.angle_beta   90.00
_cell.angle_gamma   90.00
#
_symmetry.space_group_name_H-M   'P 1'
#
loop_
_entity.id
_entity.type
_entity.pdbx_description
1 polymer ?
#
loop_
_entity_poly.entity_id
_entity_poly.type
_entity_poly.pdbx_seq_one_letter_code
_entity_poly.pdbx_strand_id
1 'polypeptide(L)'
;MNGQLDLSGKLIIKAQLGEDIRRIPIHNEDITYDELVLMMQRVFRGKLLSNDEVTIKYKDEDGDLITIFDSSDLSFAIQCSRILKLTLFVNGQPRPLESSQVKYLRRELIELRNKVNRLLDSLEPPGEPGPSTSIPENDTVDGRDEKPAASDSSGKQSTQVMAA
;
A
#
# COMPACT_ATOMS: atom_id res chain seq x y z
N MET A 1 -33.46 17.36 25.81
CA MET A 1 -32.50 17.22 26.92
C MET A 1 -31.12 17.18 26.29
N ASN A 2 -30.42 18.30 26.26
CA ASN A 2 -29.10 18.36 25.63
C ASN A 2 -28.09 17.87 26.66
N GLY A 3 -27.51 16.70 26.42
CA GLY A 3 -26.45 16.16 27.27
C GLY A 3 -25.22 17.06 27.18
N GLN A 4 -25.11 18.00 28.11
CA GLN A 4 -23.92 18.80 28.33
C GLN A 4 -22.78 17.82 28.62
N LEU A 5 -21.92 17.59 27.63
CA LEU A 5 -20.73 16.77 27.78
C LEU A 5 -19.83 17.52 28.76
N ASP A 6 -19.82 17.08 30.01
CA ASP A 6 -18.86 17.55 31.00
C ASP A 6 -17.47 17.04 30.62
N LEU A 7 -16.75 17.86 29.85
CA LEU A 7 -15.40 17.60 29.37
C LEU A 7 -14.34 17.99 30.42
N SER A 8 -14.69 17.98 31.72
CA SER A 8 -13.82 18.19 32.88
C SER A 8 -12.43 17.53 32.71
N GLY A 9 -11.46 18.33 32.24
CA GLY A 9 -10.10 17.94 31.81
C GLY A 9 -10.01 17.01 30.58
N LYS A 10 -10.88 15.99 30.49
CA LYS A 10 -10.71 14.81 29.64
C LYS A 10 -10.57 15.12 28.14
N LEU A 11 -9.35 14.92 27.65
CA LEU A 11 -9.02 14.87 26.23
C LEU A 11 -9.79 13.70 25.55
N ILE A 12 -10.36 13.95 24.38
CA ILE A 12 -11.03 12.93 23.57
C ILE A 12 -10.37 12.86 22.21
N ILE A 13 -9.87 11.69 21.85
CA ILE A 13 -9.29 11.42 20.54
C ILE A 13 -10.31 10.72 19.66
N LYS A 14 -10.59 11.27 18.48
CA LYS A 14 -11.29 10.61 17.37
C LYS A 14 -10.25 10.24 16.31
N ALA A 15 -9.68 9.05 16.40
CA ALA A 15 -8.67 8.58 15.46
C ALA A 15 -9.32 7.86 14.26
N GLN A 16 -8.83 8.16 13.06
CA GLN A 16 -9.27 7.58 11.79
C GLN A 16 -8.12 6.83 11.11
N LEU A 17 -8.36 5.59 10.73
CA LEU A 17 -7.48 4.80 9.85
C LEU A 17 -8.30 4.24 8.69
N GLY A 18 -8.25 4.91 7.55
CA GLY A 18 -9.18 4.67 6.45
C GLY A 18 -10.62 4.92 6.89
N GLU A 19 -11.52 3.97 6.60
CA GLU A 19 -12.95 4.04 6.95
C GLU A 19 -13.23 3.74 8.45
N ASP A 20 -12.24 3.29 9.24
CA ASP A 20 -12.42 2.96 10.65
C ASP A 20 -12.13 4.19 11.53
N ILE A 21 -13.16 4.67 12.23
CA ILE A 21 -13.09 5.81 13.14
C ILE A 21 -13.35 5.34 14.57
N ARG A 22 -12.40 5.57 15.47
CA ARG A 22 -12.45 5.15 16.88
C ARG A 22 -12.39 6.37 17.79
N ARG A 23 -13.31 6.43 18.76
CA ARG A 23 -13.40 7.51 19.76
C ARG A 23 -12.91 7.00 21.12
N ILE A 24 -11.86 7.61 21.65
CA ILE A 24 -11.12 7.16 22.82
C ILE A 24 -11.04 8.32 23.82
N PRO A 25 -11.52 8.17 25.07
CA PRO A 25 -11.26 9.11 26.13
C PRO A 25 -9.84 8.89 26.68
N ILE A 26 -9.07 9.97 26.79
CA ILE A 26 -7.73 9.99 27.39
C ILE A 26 -7.84 10.65 28.76
N HIS A 27 -7.28 9.99 29.77
CA HIS A 27 -7.31 10.46 31.17
C HIS A 27 -6.00 11.13 31.60
N ASN A 28 -4.89 10.86 30.92
CA ASN A 28 -3.62 11.56 31.12
C ASN A 28 -3.54 12.77 30.19
N GLU A 29 -3.48 13.98 30.74
CA GLU A 29 -3.29 15.19 29.92
C GLU A 29 -1.84 15.32 29.43
N ASP A 30 -0.88 14.74 30.17
CA ASP A 30 0.56 14.76 29.87
C ASP A 30 0.98 13.60 28.93
N ILE A 31 0.12 13.22 27.99
CA ILE A 31 0.41 12.15 27.02
C ILE A 31 1.49 12.58 26.03
N THR A 32 2.54 11.79 25.90
CA THR A 32 3.64 12.04 24.94
C THR A 32 3.31 11.56 23.53
N TYR A 33 4.03 12.05 22.52
CA TYR A 33 3.87 11.60 21.13
C TYR A 33 4.12 10.09 20.97
N ASP A 34 5.17 9.55 21.61
CA ASP A 34 5.49 8.12 21.53
C ASP A 34 4.40 7.25 22.19
N GLU A 35 3.84 7.68 23.31
CA GLU A 35 2.68 7.04 23.93
C GLU A 35 1.46 7.09 23.02
N LEU A 36 1.21 8.21 22.34
CA LEU A 36 0.12 8.34 21.38
C LEU A 36 0.29 7.39 20.19
N VAL A 37 1.49 7.27 19.61
CA VAL A 37 1.81 6.32 18.53
C VAL A 37 1.58 4.88 19.01
N LEU A 38 2.10 4.52 20.19
CA LEU A 38 1.90 3.22 20.83
C LEU A 38 0.42 2.93 21.15
N MET A 39 -0.38 3.96 21.48
CA MET A 39 -1.83 3.85 21.63
C MET A 39 -2.49 3.59 20.29
N MET A 40 -2.14 4.31 19.22
CA MET A 40 -2.71 4.12 17.89
C MET A 40 -2.43 2.72 17.32
N GLN A 41 -1.20 2.22 17.47
CA GLN A 41 -0.84 0.84 17.14
C GLN A 41 -1.69 -0.19 17.90
N ARG A 42 -1.94 0.01 19.21
CA ARG A 42 -2.81 -0.86 20.01
C ARG A 42 -4.28 -0.78 19.61
N VAL A 43 -4.78 0.44 19.40
CA VAL A 43 -6.16 0.76 19.01
C VAL A 43 -6.52 0.13 17.67
N PHE A 44 -5.61 0.14 16.69
CA PHE A 44 -5.79 -0.45 15.37
C PHE A 44 -5.00 -1.76 15.17
N ARG A 45 -4.84 -2.55 16.24
CA ARG A 45 -4.24 -3.91 16.17
C ARG A 45 -4.89 -4.75 15.07
N GLY A 46 -4.06 -5.44 14.29
CA GLY A 46 -4.48 -6.22 13.13
C GLY A 46 -4.69 -5.39 11.84
N LYS A 47 -4.62 -4.06 11.92
CA LYS A 47 -4.57 -3.15 10.76
C LYS A 47 -3.22 -2.45 10.64
N LEU A 48 -2.61 -2.12 11.77
CA LEU A 48 -1.22 -1.65 11.87
C LEU A 48 -0.32 -2.80 12.33
N LEU A 49 0.85 -2.93 11.71
CA LEU A 49 1.94 -3.79 12.16
C LEU A 49 2.87 -3.01 13.12
N SER A 50 3.62 -3.70 13.97
CA SER A 50 4.57 -3.05 14.90
C SER A 50 5.72 -2.31 14.19
N ASN A 51 5.99 -2.67 12.93
CA ASN A 51 7.03 -2.07 12.08
C ASN A 51 6.47 -1.06 11.07
N ASP A 52 5.15 -0.79 11.09
CA ASP A 52 4.55 0.24 10.23
C ASP A 52 4.98 1.63 10.74
N GLU A 53 5.50 2.48 9.85
CA GLU A 53 5.76 3.88 10.14
C GLU A 53 4.42 4.62 10.18
N VAL A 54 4.02 5.11 11.36
CA VAL A 54 2.73 5.80 11.56
C VAL A 54 2.97 7.31 11.63
N THR A 55 2.46 8.04 10.64
CA THR A 55 2.41 9.52 10.70
C THR A 55 1.03 9.95 11.19
N ILE A 56 1.00 10.81 12.21
CA ILE A 56 -0.24 11.32 12.80
C ILE A 56 -0.48 12.75 12.31
N LYS A 57 -1.70 13.03 11.84
CA LYS A 57 -2.16 14.39 11.56
C LYS A 57 -3.42 14.68 12.34
N TYR A 58 -3.62 15.91 12.80
CA TYR A 58 -4.91 16.38 13.33
C TYR A 58 -5.61 17.29 12.32
N LYS A 59 -6.94 17.30 12.34
CA LYS A 59 -7.74 18.30 11.63
C LYS A 59 -8.00 19.50 12.55
N ASP A 60 -7.54 20.67 12.15
CA ASP A 60 -7.71 21.92 12.88
C ASP A 60 -9.10 22.57 12.66
N GLU A 61 -9.23 23.84 13.06
CA GLU A 61 -10.48 24.62 12.99
C GLU A 61 -10.81 25.07 11.56
N ASP A 62 -9.80 25.45 10.77
CA ASP A 62 -9.95 25.79 9.34
C ASP A 62 -10.20 24.53 8.48
N GLY A 63 -9.75 23.39 8.98
CA GLY A 63 -10.02 22.06 8.48
C GLY A 63 -8.85 21.41 7.75
N ASP A 64 -7.65 21.95 7.89
CA ASP A 64 -6.42 21.44 7.32
C ASP A 64 -5.86 20.27 8.16
N LEU A 65 -5.06 19.42 7.51
CA LEU A 65 -4.41 18.27 8.15
C LEU A 65 -2.99 18.62 8.57
N ILE A 66 -2.88 19.14 9.79
CA ILE A 66 -1.63 19.53 10.42
C ILE A 66 -0.92 18.29 10.98
N THR A 67 0.35 18.10 10.64
CA THR A 67 1.15 16.98 11.12
C THR A 67 1.53 17.19 12.58
N ILE A 68 1.49 16.12 13.38
CA ILE A 68 2.10 16.07 14.71
C ILE A 68 3.42 15.32 14.55
N PHE A 69 4.55 15.99 14.72
CA PHE A 69 5.89 15.39 14.59
C PHE A 69 6.49 15.03 15.95
N ASP A 70 6.24 15.81 16.98
CA ASP A 70 6.77 15.61 18.32
C ASP A 70 5.73 15.81 19.45
N SER A 71 6.19 15.77 20.70
CA SER A 71 5.32 16.02 21.88
C SER A 71 4.96 17.51 22.07
N SER A 72 5.71 18.43 21.46
CA SER A 72 5.44 19.87 21.47
C SER A 72 4.22 20.18 20.59
N ASP A 73 4.21 19.65 19.36
CA ASP A 73 3.09 19.71 18.44
C ASP A 73 1.82 19.09 19.04
N LEU A 74 1.97 17.93 19.71
CA LEU A 74 0.84 17.26 20.37
C LEU A 74 0.27 18.13 21.50
N SER A 75 1.14 18.71 22.33
CA SER A 75 0.73 19.61 23.42
C SER A 75 0.00 20.84 22.88
N PHE A 76 0.49 21.43 21.78
CA PHE A 76 -0.16 22.57 21.12
C PHE A 76 -1.54 22.18 20.56
N ALA A 77 -1.65 21.04 19.87
CA ALA A 77 -2.93 20.55 19.36
C ALA A 77 -3.96 20.34 20.48
N ILE A 78 -3.56 19.75 21.62
CA ILE A 78 -4.42 19.55 22.80
C ILE A 78 -4.89 20.89 23.39
N GLN A 79 -4.04 21.93 23.37
CA GLN A 79 -4.40 23.29 23.80
C GLN A 79 -5.41 23.94 22.85
N CYS A 80 -5.27 23.75 21.54
CA CYS A 80 -6.25 24.22 20.55
C CYS A 80 -7.61 23.53 20.72
N SER A 81 -7.65 22.21 20.96
CA SER A 81 -8.90 21.49 21.13
C SER A 81 -8.80 20.25 22.02
N ARG A 82 -9.70 20.16 22.99
CA ARG A 82 -9.91 18.94 23.82
C ARG A 82 -10.57 17.79 23.06
N ILE A 83 -10.97 17.97 21.79
CA ILE A 83 -11.48 16.90 20.91
C ILE A 83 -10.65 16.82 19.64
N LEU A 84 -9.51 16.11 19.71
CA LEU A 84 -8.63 15.91 18.57
C LEU A 84 -9.21 14.92 17.55
N LYS A 85 -9.37 15.38 16.31
CA LYS A 85 -9.72 14.54 15.16
C LYS A 85 -8.42 14.14 14.47
N LEU A 86 -7.93 12.93 14.75
CA LEU A 86 -6.66 12.44 14.20
C LEU A 86 -6.91 11.58 12.95
N THR A 87 -6.06 11.74 11.94
CA THR A 87 -5.98 10.88 10.76
C THR A 87 -4.61 10.22 10.73
N LEU A 88 -4.60 8.88 10.63
CA LEU A 88 -3.39 8.07 10.62
C LEU A 88 -2.98 7.71 9.19
N PHE A 89 -1.73 8.01 8.85
CA PHE A 89 -1.08 7.67 7.60
C PHE A 89 -0.05 6.58 7.88
N VAL A 90 0.23 5.71 6.90
CA VAL A 90 1.14 4.58 7.10
C VAL A 90 2.17 4.53 5.98
N ASN A 91 3.45 4.49 6.34
CA ASN A 91 4.61 4.49 5.45
C ASN A 91 4.55 5.66 4.45
N GLY A 92 4.29 6.87 4.97
CA GLY A 92 4.17 8.12 4.21
C GLY A 92 2.96 8.23 3.27
N GLN A 93 2.22 7.15 3.04
CA GLN A 93 1.04 7.13 2.19
C GLN A 93 -0.23 7.35 3.02
N PRO A 94 -1.22 8.11 2.51
CA PRO A 94 -2.60 7.93 2.96
C PRO A 94 -2.95 6.49 2.59
N ARG A 95 -3.03 5.58 3.57
CA ARG A 95 -3.54 4.23 3.32
C ARG A 95 -4.92 4.44 2.72
N PRO A 96 -5.16 4.12 1.43
CA PRO A 96 -6.30 4.67 0.73
C PRO A 96 -7.58 4.35 1.50
N LEU A 97 -8.47 5.33 1.55
CA LEU A 97 -9.88 5.08 1.77
C LEU A 97 -10.31 4.14 0.64
N GLU A 98 -10.21 2.83 0.91
CA GLU A 98 -10.77 1.75 0.08
C GLU A 98 -12.29 1.85 0.21
N SER A 99 -12.80 2.94 -0.37
CA SER A 99 -14.19 3.32 -0.34
C SER A 99 -15.00 2.21 -0.99
N SER A 100 -16.26 2.09 -0.61
CA SER A 100 -17.16 1.10 -1.23
C SER A 100 -17.21 1.25 -2.75
N GLN A 101 -16.95 2.46 -3.27
CA GLN A 101 -16.81 2.77 -4.70
C GLN A 101 -15.55 2.14 -5.32
N VAL A 102 -14.37 2.27 -4.70
CA VAL A 102 -13.13 1.62 -5.21
C VAL A 102 -13.27 0.10 -5.20
N LYS A 103 -13.88 -0.47 -4.16
CA LYS A 103 -14.19 -1.91 -4.07
C LYS A 103 -15.16 -2.38 -5.16
N TYR A 104 -16.19 -1.58 -5.44
CA TYR A 104 -17.15 -1.84 -6.52
C TYR A 104 -16.46 -1.77 -7.89
N LEU A 105 -15.74 -0.68 -8.17
CA LEU A 105 -15.04 -0.46 -9.45
C LEU A 105 -14.00 -1.56 -9.72
N ARG A 106 -13.26 -1.99 -8.69
CA ARG A 106 -12.33 -3.13 -8.78
C ARG A 106 -13.02 -4.44 -9.12
N ARG A 107 -14.24 -4.68 -8.61
CA ARG A 107 -15.05 -5.86 -8.96
C ARG A 107 -15.55 -5.77 -10.41
N GLU A 108 -16.08 -4.63 -10.80
CA GLU A 108 -16.57 -4.37 -12.16
C GLU A 108 -15.46 -4.52 -13.22
N LEU A 109 -14.25 -4.03 -12.93
CA LEU A 109 -13.05 -4.24 -13.75
C LEU A 109 -12.65 -5.72 -13.86
N ILE A 110 -12.77 -6.50 -12.79
CA ILE A 110 -12.51 -7.95 -12.81
C ILE A 110 -13.56 -8.67 -13.66
N GLU A 111 -14.83 -8.32 -13.55
CA GLU A 111 -15.92 -8.89 -14.35
C GLU A 111 -15.78 -8.53 -15.83
N LEU A 112 -15.43 -7.29 -16.15
CA LEU A 112 -15.15 -6.85 -17.52
C LEU A 112 -13.97 -7.64 -18.11
N ARG A 113 -12.85 -7.74 -17.39
CA ARG A 113 -11.69 -8.57 -17.80
C ARG A 113 -12.09 -10.02 -18.05
N ASN A 114 -12.85 -10.63 -17.13
CA ASN A 114 -13.31 -12.02 -17.29
C ASN A 114 -14.21 -12.18 -18.53
N LYS A 115 -15.04 -11.18 -18.85
CA LYS A 115 -15.88 -11.17 -20.04
C LYS A 115 -15.07 -10.98 -21.33
N VAL A 116 -14.03 -10.13 -21.32
CA VAL A 116 -13.09 -9.98 -22.44
C VAL A 116 -12.33 -11.27 -22.69
N ASN A 117 -11.78 -11.91 -21.65
CA ASN A 117 -11.09 -13.19 -21.79
C ASN A 117 -12.01 -14.26 -22.39
N ARG A 118 -13.23 -14.45 -21.86
CA ARG A 118 -14.21 -15.38 -22.42
C ARG A 118 -14.55 -15.11 -23.89
N LEU A 119 -14.55 -13.85 -24.31
CA LEU A 119 -14.77 -13.49 -25.72
C LEU A 119 -13.56 -13.87 -26.58
N LEU A 120 -12.34 -13.64 -26.09
CA LEU A 120 -11.11 -14.11 -26.75
C LEU A 120 -11.09 -15.64 -26.86
N ASP A 121 -11.37 -16.35 -25.76
CA ASP A 121 -11.47 -17.82 -25.72
C ASP A 121 -12.53 -18.34 -26.72
N SER A 122 -13.63 -17.61 -26.92
CA SER A 122 -14.70 -17.98 -27.88
C SER A 122 -14.41 -17.63 -29.35
N LEU A 123 -13.40 -16.79 -29.59
CA LEU A 123 -12.91 -16.44 -30.92
C LEU A 123 -11.69 -17.28 -31.32
N GLU A 124 -11.14 -18.06 -30.39
CA GLU A 124 -10.11 -19.04 -30.69
C GLU A 124 -10.75 -20.17 -31.54
N PRO A 125 -10.25 -20.43 -32.76
CA PRO A 125 -10.82 -21.46 -33.62
C PRO A 125 -10.66 -22.83 -32.95
N PRO A 126 -11.58 -23.79 -33.18
CA PRO A 126 -11.42 -25.15 -32.66
C PRO A 126 -10.08 -25.71 -33.15
N GLY A 127 -9.16 -25.95 -32.22
CA GLY A 127 -7.86 -26.54 -32.54
C GLY A 127 -8.08 -27.85 -33.30
N GLU A 128 -7.43 -27.98 -34.47
CA GLU A 128 -7.67 -29.11 -35.35
C GLU A 128 -7.48 -30.45 -34.62
N PRO A 129 -8.38 -31.43 -34.79
CA PRO A 129 -8.26 -32.73 -34.16
C PRO A 129 -7.13 -33.55 -34.80
N GLY A 130 -5.91 -33.30 -34.33
CA GLY A 130 -4.74 -34.20 -34.23
C GLY A 130 -4.30 -35.04 -35.45
N PRO A 131 -3.00 -35.04 -35.80
CA PRO A 131 -2.43 -36.14 -36.58
C PRO A 131 -2.32 -37.39 -35.70
N SER A 132 -3.11 -38.42 -36.00
CA SER A 132 -2.97 -39.75 -35.40
C SER A 132 -1.57 -40.32 -35.66
N THR A 133 -0.82 -40.62 -34.61
CA THR A 133 0.54 -41.17 -34.73
C THR A 133 0.53 -42.61 -35.24
N SER A 134 0.91 -42.81 -36.51
CA SER A 134 1.20 -44.13 -37.09
C SER A 134 2.46 -44.12 -37.97
N ILE A 135 3.62 -44.26 -37.31
CA ILE A 135 4.73 -45.23 -37.55
C ILE A 135 4.82 -45.80 -38.99
N PRO A 136 5.98 -45.80 -39.69
CA PRO A 136 7.28 -46.31 -39.18
C PRO A 136 8.56 -45.53 -39.50
N GLU A 137 9.64 -46.04 -38.89
CA GLU A 137 11.06 -45.71 -39.09
C GLU A 137 11.54 -45.87 -40.55
N ASN A 138 12.57 -45.08 -40.93
CA ASN A 138 13.58 -45.55 -41.89
C ASN A 138 14.94 -44.88 -41.65
N ASP A 139 16.01 -45.67 -41.74
CA ASP A 139 17.38 -45.35 -41.36
C ASP A 139 18.21 -44.87 -42.56
N THR A 140 18.94 -43.74 -42.48
CA THR A 140 20.06 -43.45 -43.41
C THR A 140 21.08 -42.41 -42.89
N VAL A 141 22.02 -42.87 -42.06
CA VAL A 141 23.50 -42.80 -42.17
C VAL A 141 24.23 -41.63 -42.91
N ASP A 142 25.33 -41.16 -42.28
CA ASP A 142 26.50 -40.34 -42.72
C ASP A 142 26.28 -38.87 -43.21
N GLY A 143 27.17 -37.90 -42.92
CA GLY A 143 28.39 -37.92 -42.09
C GLY A 143 29.31 -36.69 -42.33
N ARG A 144 30.29 -36.46 -41.43
CA ARG A 144 31.48 -35.55 -41.53
C ARG A 144 31.19 -34.04 -41.35
N ASP A 145 31.62 -33.41 -40.26
CA ASP A 145 32.98 -32.93 -39.90
C ASP A 145 33.36 -31.58 -40.54
N GLU A 146 33.40 -30.50 -39.74
CA GLU A 146 34.66 -29.83 -39.36
C GLU A 146 34.43 -28.67 -38.36
N LYS A 147 35.51 -28.21 -37.71
CA LYS A 147 35.59 -27.25 -36.59
C LYS A 147 36.85 -26.36 -36.81
N PRO A 148 37.22 -25.47 -35.87
CA PRO A 148 36.76 -24.11 -35.60
C PRO A 148 37.63 -23.01 -36.28
N ALA A 149 37.21 -21.74 -36.16
CA ALA A 149 38.15 -20.61 -36.01
C ALA A 149 37.53 -19.49 -35.16
N ALA A 150 38.37 -18.81 -34.37
CA ALA A 150 37.97 -17.67 -33.52
C ALA A 150 38.52 -16.36 -34.08
N SER A 151 37.85 -15.24 -33.78
CA SER A 151 38.40 -13.88 -33.92
C SER A 151 37.87 -12.97 -32.82
N ASP A 152 38.79 -12.34 -32.09
CA ASP A 152 38.55 -11.31 -31.07
C ASP A 152 38.59 -9.91 -31.71
N SER A 153 37.85 -8.93 -31.17
CA SER A 153 38.06 -7.52 -31.49
C SER A 153 37.55 -6.58 -30.39
N SER A 154 38.46 -5.80 -29.83
CA SER A 154 38.24 -4.90 -28.68
C SER A 154 37.81 -3.49 -29.11
N GLY A 155 37.07 -2.74 -28.25
CA GLY A 155 36.49 -1.45 -28.65
C GLY A 155 36.11 -0.43 -27.55
N LYS A 156 37.08 -0.03 -26.71
CA LYS A 156 37.23 1.28 -25.98
C LYS A 156 36.00 2.15 -25.59
N GLN A 157 35.97 2.56 -24.30
CA GLN A 157 35.91 3.95 -23.75
C GLN A 157 35.42 3.91 -22.27
N SER A 158 35.65 4.89 -21.37
CA SER A 158 36.76 5.85 -21.15
C SER A 158 36.63 6.44 -19.72
N THR A 159 37.71 7.01 -19.17
CA THR A 159 37.91 7.37 -17.74
C THR A 159 37.31 8.72 -17.28
N GLN A 160 36.82 8.79 -16.03
CA GLN A 160 36.92 9.97 -15.12
C GLN A 160 36.66 9.52 -13.66
N VAL A 161 37.63 9.51 -12.71
CA VAL A 161 38.04 10.57 -11.74
C VAL A 161 36.91 11.50 -11.26
N MET A 162 36.80 11.96 -10.00
CA MET A 162 37.71 12.04 -8.83
C MET A 162 36.83 12.08 -7.54
N ALA A 163 37.26 12.14 -6.26
CA ALA A 163 38.58 12.37 -5.64
C ALA A 163 38.76 11.56 -4.31
N ALA A 164 39.01 12.24 -3.18
CA ALA A 164 39.14 11.75 -1.80
C ALA A 164 38.60 12.81 -0.81
#